data_AF-A0AAD5VVS3-F1
#
_entry.id   AF-A0AAD5VVS3-F1
#
_cell.length_a   1.000
_cell.length_b   1.000
_cell.length_c   1.000
_cell.angle_alpha   90.00
_cell.angle_beta   90.00
_cell.angle_gamma   90.00
#
_symmetry.space_group_name_H-M   'P 1'
#
loop_
_entity.id
_entity.type
_entity.pdbx_description
1 polymer ?
#
loop_
_entity_poly.entity_id
_entity_poly.type
_entity_poly.pdbx_seq_one_letter_code
_entity_poly.pdbx_strand_id
1 'polypeptide(L)'
;MKDSSRWIVPEPPVHDITTCHLKSIKLRKLPLDIKYAGQAASGDMDALEIENETEYRASLEFTLDNSPSQPVVYKLLTNPVFVTPPPCRPGPKGPHEVHMRELPRYQKNIWSIEQLKEHTREDEFSGEPGKDAEATADVMIVNATGKGAEVLARAWCSERGRNAIIRRPGGPCFVCAVRAAGKRGLGLGTLIWVG
;
A
#
# COMPACT_ATOMS: atom_id res chain seq x y z
N MET A 1 32.92 -20.07 12.81
CA MET A 1 32.32 -18.95 13.57
C MET A 1 31.80 -17.94 12.55
N LYS A 2 30.53 -17.54 12.57
CA LYS A 2 30.03 -16.50 11.65
C LYS A 2 30.68 -15.16 12.06
N ASP A 3 31.30 -14.48 11.12
CA ASP A 3 31.85 -13.13 11.32
C ASP A 3 30.69 -12.17 11.65
N SER A 4 30.57 -11.80 12.92
CA SER A 4 29.48 -10.95 13.42
C SER A 4 29.51 -9.53 12.88
N SER A 5 30.64 -9.09 12.31
CA SER A 5 30.78 -7.75 11.70
C SER A 5 30.02 -7.62 10.37
N ARG A 6 29.58 -8.74 9.77
CA ARG A 6 28.90 -8.75 8.47
C ARG A 6 27.38 -8.77 8.55
N TRP A 7 26.82 -8.69 9.76
CA TRP A 7 25.40 -8.77 10.03
C TRP A 7 24.92 -7.47 10.66
N ILE A 8 23.85 -6.91 10.11
CA ILE A 8 23.29 -5.62 10.51
C ILE A 8 21.77 -5.72 10.60
N VAL A 9 21.17 -4.99 11.54
CA VAL A 9 19.71 -4.80 11.60
C VAL A 9 19.34 -3.64 10.68
N PRO A 10 18.55 -3.85 9.62
CA PRO A 10 18.07 -2.74 8.80
C PRO A 10 17.13 -1.83 9.57
N GLU A 11 17.27 -0.53 9.35
CA GLU A 11 16.42 0.48 9.96
C GLU A 11 15.05 0.52 9.24
N PRO A 12 13.93 0.51 9.99
CA PRO A 12 12.60 0.71 9.40
C PRO A 12 12.42 2.15 8.89
N PRO A 13 11.35 2.42 8.12
CA PRO A 13 10.98 3.78 7.75
C PRO A 13 10.91 4.71 8.97
N VAL A 14 11.49 5.90 8.83
CA VAL A 14 11.49 6.94 9.86
C VAL A 14 10.05 7.38 10.11
N HIS A 15 9.72 7.63 11.38
CA HIS A 15 8.41 8.12 11.77
C HIS A 15 8.11 9.47 11.10
N ASP A 16 7.02 9.50 10.34
CA ASP A 16 6.50 10.69 9.69
C ASP A 16 5.56 11.44 10.65
N ILE A 17 5.74 12.76 10.73
CA ILE A 17 4.94 13.65 11.58
C ILE A 17 3.72 14.20 10.85
N THR A 18 3.57 13.92 9.56
CA THR A 18 2.44 14.39 8.75
C THR A 18 1.11 13.82 9.24
N THR A 19 0.08 14.66 9.20
CA THR A 19 -1.29 14.27 9.50
C THR A 19 -2.13 14.27 8.24
N CYS A 20 -2.70 13.11 7.93
CA CYS A 20 -3.66 12.91 6.86
C CYS A 20 -5.09 12.89 7.41
N HIS A 21 -5.96 13.70 6.84
CA HIS A 21 -7.38 13.74 7.16
C HIS A 21 -8.22 13.27 5.98
N LEU A 22 -9.08 12.27 6.20
CA LEU A 22 -10.16 11.94 5.28
C LEU A 22 -11.22 13.05 5.37
N LYS A 23 -11.46 13.77 4.27
CA LYS A 23 -12.43 14.87 4.20
C LYS A 23 -13.80 14.41 3.74
N SER A 24 -13.85 13.58 2.70
CA SER A 24 -15.14 13.16 2.13
C SER A 24 -15.06 11.79 1.48
N ILE A 25 -16.22 11.13 1.44
CA ILE A 25 -16.48 9.92 0.66
C ILE A 25 -17.49 10.30 -0.40
N LYS A 26 -17.10 10.23 -1.68
CA LYS A 26 -17.96 10.55 -2.82
C LYS A 26 -18.39 9.27 -3.50
N LEU A 27 -19.69 9.06 -3.66
CA LEU A 27 -20.24 7.91 -4.39
C LEU A 27 -20.67 8.35 -5.78
N ARG A 28 -20.20 7.63 -6.81
CA ARG A 28 -20.67 7.78 -8.18
C ARG A 28 -21.54 6.59 -8.54
N LYS A 29 -22.78 6.87 -8.94
CA LYS A 29 -23.71 5.89 -9.49
C LYS A 29 -23.23 5.46 -10.87
N LEU A 30 -23.09 4.15 -11.10
CA LEU A 30 -22.72 3.55 -12.38
C LEU A 30 -23.75 2.46 -12.73
N PRO A 31 -24.30 2.45 -13.94
CA PRO A 31 -25.16 1.35 -14.37
C PRO A 31 -24.32 0.08 -14.56
N LEU A 32 -24.85 -1.09 -14.17
CA LEU A 32 -24.17 -2.39 -14.35
C LEU A 32 -23.94 -2.73 -15.83
N ASP A 33 -24.87 -2.32 -16.69
CA ASP A 33 -24.82 -2.49 -18.15
C ASP A 33 -25.26 -1.19 -18.84
N ILE A 34 -24.71 -0.92 -20.01
CA ILE A 34 -25.08 0.21 -20.88
C ILE A 34 -26.58 0.19 -21.21
N LYS A 35 -27.19 -0.99 -21.32
CA LYS A 35 -28.63 -1.17 -21.58
C LYS A 35 -29.49 -0.52 -20.49
N TYR A 36 -29.10 -0.72 -19.22
CA TYR A 36 -29.81 -0.15 -18.07
C TYR A 36 -29.62 1.36 -17.97
N ALA A 37 -28.50 1.90 -18.48
CA ALA A 37 -28.30 3.35 -18.57
C ALA A 37 -29.36 4.03 -19.45
N GLY A 38 -29.71 3.39 -20.57
CA GLY A 38 -30.75 3.87 -21.49
C GLY A 38 -32.16 3.73 -20.91
N GLN A 39 -32.45 2.59 -20.27
CA GLN A 39 -33.77 2.31 -19.68
C GLN A 39 -34.07 3.15 -18.44
N ALA A 40 -33.07 3.41 -17.58
CA ALA A 40 -33.21 4.32 -16.45
C ALA A 40 -33.42 5.77 -16.91
N ALA A 41 -32.88 6.16 -18.07
CA ALA A 41 -33.07 7.50 -18.63
C ALA A 41 -34.42 7.64 -19.36
N SER A 42 -34.96 6.56 -19.94
CA SER A 42 -36.30 6.55 -20.54
C SER A 42 -37.44 6.44 -19.54
N GLY A 43 -37.15 6.08 -18.28
CA GLY A 43 -38.15 5.89 -17.22
C GLY A 43 -38.88 4.56 -17.30
N ASP A 44 -38.35 3.59 -18.05
CA ASP A 44 -38.94 2.25 -18.25
C ASP A 44 -38.62 1.26 -17.11
N MET A 45 -37.93 1.72 -16.06
CA MET A 45 -37.58 0.92 -14.89
C MET A 45 -38.10 1.58 -13.62
N ASP A 46 -38.59 0.77 -12.68
CA ASP A 46 -38.95 1.27 -11.37
C ASP A 46 -37.72 1.58 -10.50
N ALA A 47 -37.92 2.24 -9.37
CA ALA A 47 -36.82 2.66 -8.50
C ALA A 47 -36.00 1.47 -7.94
N LEU A 48 -36.65 0.33 -7.70
CA LEU A 48 -36.04 -0.87 -7.15
C LEU A 48 -35.20 -1.59 -8.21
N GLU A 49 -35.72 -1.68 -9.43
CA GLU A 49 -35.00 -2.22 -10.59
C GLU A 49 -33.76 -1.38 -10.90
N ILE A 50 -33.89 -0.05 -10.88
CA ILE A 50 -32.76 0.86 -11.07
C ILE A 50 -31.69 0.64 -9.98
N GLU A 51 -32.10 0.42 -8.73
CA GLU A 51 -31.17 0.19 -7.62
C GLU A 51 -30.43 -1.14 -7.75
N ASN A 52 -31.13 -2.22 -8.12
CA ASN A 52 -30.54 -3.54 -8.37
C ASN A 52 -29.55 -3.54 -9.54
N GLU A 53 -29.79 -2.71 -10.56
CA GLU A 53 -28.95 -2.62 -11.76
C GLU A 53 -27.90 -1.51 -11.69
N THR A 54 -27.57 -1.07 -10.49
CA THR A 54 -26.59 -0.01 -10.22
C THR A 54 -25.41 -0.53 -9.38
N GLU A 55 -24.18 -0.23 -9.83
CA GLU A 55 -22.98 -0.24 -9.01
C GLU A 55 -22.67 1.17 -8.48
N TYR A 56 -22.22 1.27 -7.23
CA TYR A 56 -21.68 2.51 -6.67
C TYR A 56 -20.16 2.46 -6.59
N ARG A 57 -19.49 3.43 -7.20
CA ARG A 57 -18.04 3.58 -7.09
C ARG A 57 -17.67 4.70 -6.13
N ALA A 58 -16.96 4.35 -5.07
CA ALA A 58 -16.49 5.30 -4.08
C ALA A 58 -15.18 5.98 -4.50
N SER A 59 -15.03 7.25 -4.13
CA SER A 59 -13.78 8.00 -4.15
C SER A 59 -13.56 8.65 -2.80
N LEU A 60 -12.33 8.55 -2.29
CA LEU A 60 -11.93 9.12 -1.01
C LEU A 60 -11.10 10.37 -1.25
N GLU A 61 -11.45 11.46 -0.58
CA GLU A 61 -10.74 12.74 -0.64
C GLU A 61 -10.00 13.00 0.67
N PHE A 62 -8.70 13.25 0.56
CA PHE A 62 -7.80 13.47 1.69
C PHE A 62 -7.19 14.87 1.63
N THR A 63 -6.88 15.42 2.79
CA THR A 63 -6.00 16.60 2.92
C THR A 63 -4.83 16.26 3.83
N LEU A 64 -3.65 16.68 3.42
CA LEU A 64 -2.42 16.59 4.21
C LEU A 64 -2.14 17.96 4.84
N ASP A 65 -1.64 17.98 6.07
CA ASP A 65 -1.32 19.21 6.81
C ASP A 65 -0.22 20.05 6.15
N ASN A 66 0.74 19.40 5.48
CA ASN A 66 1.78 20.04 4.68
C ASN A 66 1.28 20.59 3.32
N SER A 67 0.09 20.20 2.87
CA SER A 67 -0.50 20.62 1.58
C SER A 67 -2.03 20.75 1.67
N PRO A 68 -2.55 21.65 2.53
CA PRO A 68 -3.98 21.69 2.85
C PRO A 68 -4.85 22.21 1.70
N SER A 69 -4.27 22.95 0.75
CA SER A 69 -4.97 23.51 -0.42
C SER A 69 -5.04 22.55 -1.61
N GLN A 70 -4.37 21.40 -1.55
CA GLN A 70 -4.30 20.42 -2.63
C GLN A 70 -4.83 19.07 -2.13
N PRO A 71 -6.15 18.82 -2.22
CA PRO A 71 -6.70 17.55 -1.79
C PRO A 71 -6.25 16.41 -2.71
N VAL A 72 -5.89 15.28 -2.11
CA VAL A 72 -5.54 14.05 -2.83
C VAL A 72 -6.76 13.16 -2.91
N VAL A 73 -7.10 12.71 -4.12
CA VAL A 73 -8.28 11.87 -4.35
C VAL A 73 -7.86 10.48 -4.84
N TYR A 74 -8.41 9.44 -4.23
CA TYR A 74 -8.23 8.05 -4.65
C TYR A 74 -9.58 7.41 -4.97
N LYS A 75 -9.71 6.81 -6.16
CA LYS A 75 -10.88 6.03 -6.57
C LYS A 75 -10.72 4.59 -6.09
N LEU A 76 -11.75 4.05 -5.44
CA LEU A 76 -11.72 2.65 -5.02
C LEU A 76 -12.09 1.76 -6.21
N LEU A 77 -11.08 1.40 -7.00
CA LEU A 77 -11.27 0.66 -8.27
C LEU A 77 -11.25 -0.86 -8.08
N THR A 78 -10.63 -1.33 -7.00
CA THR A 78 -10.43 -2.76 -6.72
C THR A 78 -10.65 -3.07 -5.25
N ASN A 79 -10.79 -4.35 -4.91
CA ASN A 79 -10.90 -4.81 -3.53
C ASN A 79 -9.59 -5.51 -3.08
N PRO A 80 -8.57 -4.75 -2.63
CA PRO A 80 -7.29 -5.32 -2.23
C PRO A 80 -7.40 -6.11 -0.91
N VAL A 81 -6.62 -7.18 -0.82
CA VAL A 81 -6.47 -7.97 0.40
C VAL A 81 -5.33 -7.37 1.25
N PHE A 82 -5.63 -7.15 2.53
CA PHE A 82 -4.67 -6.66 3.50
C PHE A 82 -4.39 -7.71 4.57
N VAL A 83 -3.11 -8.06 4.77
CA VAL A 83 -2.70 -9.08 5.74
C VAL A 83 -1.84 -8.46 6.83
N THR A 84 -2.22 -8.67 8.10
CA THR A 84 -1.41 -8.25 9.25
C THR A 84 -0.69 -9.46 9.84
N PRO A 85 0.62 -9.63 9.60
CA PRO A 85 1.37 -10.75 10.15
C PRO A 85 1.56 -10.64 11.67
N PRO A 86 1.69 -11.78 12.38
CA PRO A 86 1.95 -11.79 13.81
C PRO A 86 3.36 -11.28 14.14
N PRO A 87 3.63 -10.96 15.41
CA PRO A 87 4.98 -10.63 15.88
C PRO A 87 5.96 -11.75 15.56
N CYS A 88 7.19 -11.39 15.19
CA CYS A 88 8.26 -12.38 15.02
C CYS A 88 8.90 -12.70 16.38
N ARG A 89 9.44 -13.92 16.53
CA ARG A 89 10.28 -14.24 17.68
C ARG A 89 11.54 -13.36 17.65
N PRO A 90 12.04 -12.90 18.81
CA PRO A 90 13.30 -12.18 18.86
C PRO A 90 14.44 -13.03 18.30
N GLY A 91 15.28 -12.43 17.47
CA GLY A 91 16.58 -12.99 17.11
C GLY A 91 17.61 -12.80 18.24
N PRO A 92 18.85 -13.27 18.04
CA PRO A 92 19.90 -13.21 19.06
C PRO A 92 20.19 -11.81 19.61
N LYS A 93 19.94 -10.77 18.80
CA LYS A 93 20.13 -9.35 19.17
C LYS A 93 18.82 -8.54 19.12
N GLY A 94 17.67 -9.19 19.27
CA GLY A 94 16.36 -8.55 19.15
C GLY A 94 15.82 -8.62 17.72
N PRO A 95 15.79 -7.52 16.94
CA PRO A 95 15.38 -7.59 15.54
C PRO A 95 16.27 -8.51 14.70
N HIS A 96 15.72 -9.08 13.62
CA HIS A 96 16.48 -9.98 12.76
C HIS A 96 17.54 -9.21 11.96
N GLU A 97 18.77 -9.74 11.97
CA GLU A 97 19.88 -9.23 11.20
C GLU A 97 19.85 -9.77 9.76
N VAL A 98 20.42 -9.00 8.84
CA VAL A 98 20.70 -9.42 7.46
C VAL A 98 22.18 -9.24 7.16
N HIS A 99 22.68 -9.96 6.18
CA HIS A 99 24.05 -9.77 5.73
C HIS A 99 24.18 -8.39 5.07
N MET A 100 25.30 -7.67 5.24
CA MET A 100 25.48 -6.31 4.68
C MET A 100 25.21 -6.20 3.17
N ARG A 101 25.45 -7.29 2.42
CA ARG A 101 25.13 -7.38 0.98
C ARG A 101 23.63 -7.30 0.67
N GLU A 102 22.77 -7.69 1.61
CA GLU A 102 21.31 -7.61 1.48
C GLU A 102 20.76 -6.25 1.91
N LEU A 103 21.53 -5.44 2.66
CA LEU A 103 21.09 -4.17 3.22
C LEU A 103 20.47 -3.21 2.19
N PRO A 104 21.03 -3.04 0.98
CA PRO A 104 20.44 -2.14 -0.02
C PRO A 104 18.99 -2.49 -0.39
N ARG A 105 18.56 -3.75 -0.24
CA ARG A 105 17.16 -4.17 -0.50
C ARG A 105 16.17 -3.66 0.54
N TYR A 106 16.65 -3.26 1.71
CA TYR A 106 15.84 -2.75 2.81
C TYR A 106 15.85 -1.22 2.89
N GLN A 107 16.68 -0.55 2.10
CA GLN A 107 16.86 0.91 2.08
C GLN A 107 16.31 1.57 0.80
N LYS A 108 15.80 0.77 -0.13
CA LYS A 108 15.24 1.23 -1.41
C LYS A 108 13.72 1.06 -1.41
N ASN A 109 13.06 1.73 -2.36
CA ASN A 109 11.62 1.60 -2.62
C ASN A 109 10.73 1.96 -1.41
N ILE A 110 11.18 2.92 -0.59
CA ILE A 110 10.43 3.49 0.54
C ILE A 110 9.77 4.78 0.07
N TRP A 111 8.44 4.84 0.15
CA TRP A 111 7.61 5.93 -0.33
C TRP A 111 6.83 6.56 0.80
N SER A 112 6.84 7.89 0.89
CA SER A 112 5.93 8.63 1.76
C SER A 112 4.53 8.68 1.15
N ILE A 113 3.52 9.00 1.97
CA ILE A 113 2.12 9.08 1.50
C ILE A 113 1.89 10.19 0.47
N GLU A 114 2.67 11.27 0.51
CA GLU A 114 2.67 12.37 -0.46
C GLU A 114 3.05 11.88 -1.85
N GLN A 115 4.09 11.04 -1.91
CA GLN A 115 4.70 10.59 -3.17
C GLN A 115 3.85 9.50 -3.85
N LEU A 116 2.89 8.89 -3.15
CA LEU A 116 2.10 7.77 -3.67
C LEU A 116 1.28 8.14 -4.92
N LYS A 117 0.78 9.38 -5.02
CA LYS A 117 -0.05 9.75 -6.17
C LYS A 117 0.77 9.78 -7.46
N GLU A 118 2.02 10.21 -7.36
CA GLU A 118 2.97 10.34 -8.45
C GLU A 118 3.65 9.02 -8.80
N HIS A 119 3.68 8.05 -7.88
CA HIS A 119 4.23 6.72 -8.14
C HIS A 119 3.66 6.10 -9.41
N THR A 120 4.52 5.68 -10.33
CA THR A 120 4.18 5.06 -11.61
C THR A 120 4.57 3.58 -11.63
N ARG A 121 4.30 2.85 -12.71
CA ARG A 121 4.74 1.45 -12.82
C ARG A 121 6.24 1.39 -13.10
N GLU A 122 6.77 2.38 -13.79
CA GLU A 122 8.16 2.51 -14.20
C GLU A 122 9.10 2.65 -12.99
N ASP A 123 8.63 3.31 -11.93
CA ASP A 123 9.35 3.44 -10.66
C ASP A 123 9.66 2.08 -10.01
N GLU A 124 8.85 1.06 -10.30
CA GLU A 124 8.99 -0.31 -9.77
C GLU A 124 10.07 -1.14 -10.49
N PHE A 125 10.47 -0.72 -11.70
CA PHE A 125 11.39 -1.46 -12.58
C PHE A 125 12.75 -0.79 -12.73
N SER A 126 13.08 0.19 -11.90
CA SER A 126 14.35 0.95 -11.94
C SER A 126 15.62 0.14 -11.57
N GLY A 127 15.55 -1.19 -11.50
CA GLY A 127 16.70 -2.08 -11.35
C GLY A 127 17.44 -2.31 -12.67
N GLU A 128 18.78 -2.44 -12.63
CA GLU A 128 19.59 -2.76 -13.81
C GLU A 128 19.10 -4.07 -14.48
N PRO A 129 18.80 -4.07 -15.79
CA PRO A 129 18.47 -5.29 -16.51
C PRO A 129 19.69 -6.23 -16.53
N GLY A 130 19.53 -7.45 -16.01
CA GLY A 130 20.52 -8.53 -16.15
C GLY A 130 21.32 -8.94 -14.92
N LYS A 131 21.08 -8.37 -13.73
CA LYS A 131 21.60 -8.92 -12.45
C LYS A 131 20.42 -9.38 -11.59
N ASP A 132 20.27 -10.70 -11.44
CA ASP A 132 19.35 -11.35 -10.49
C ASP A 132 17.87 -10.91 -10.53
N ALA A 133 17.34 -10.62 -11.73
CA ALA A 133 15.93 -10.29 -11.97
C ALA A 133 14.94 -11.37 -11.47
N GLU A 134 15.42 -12.57 -11.17
CA GLU A 134 14.60 -13.74 -10.85
C GLU A 134 14.20 -13.82 -9.37
N ALA A 135 14.90 -13.15 -8.44
CA ALA A 135 14.70 -13.38 -7.00
C ALA A 135 13.99 -12.26 -6.20
N THR A 136 13.97 -11.01 -6.68
CA THR A 136 13.43 -9.88 -5.89
C THR A 136 12.73 -8.86 -6.78
N ALA A 137 11.41 -9.01 -6.96
CA ALA A 137 10.62 -7.78 -7.16
C ALA A 137 10.76 -7.00 -5.85
N ASP A 138 11.37 -5.82 -5.91
CA ASP A 138 11.61 -5.01 -4.73
C ASP A 138 10.25 -4.67 -4.10
N VAL A 139 10.08 -5.10 -2.85
CA VAL A 139 8.86 -4.79 -2.10
C VAL A 139 8.74 -3.29 -2.00
N MET A 140 7.60 -2.75 -2.44
CA MET A 140 7.30 -1.34 -2.22
C MET A 140 6.91 -1.15 -0.75
N ILE A 141 7.63 -0.27 -0.08
CA ILE A 141 7.43 0.05 1.33
C ILE A 141 6.74 1.40 1.40
N VAL A 142 5.48 1.42 1.81
CA VAL A 142 4.74 2.65 2.07
C VAL A 142 4.94 3.05 3.52
N ASN A 143 5.59 4.18 3.75
CA ASN A 143 5.72 4.78 5.07
C ASN A 143 4.39 5.42 5.47
N ALA A 144 3.59 4.71 6.28
CA ALA A 144 2.29 5.15 6.78
C ALA A 144 2.34 5.36 8.30
N THR A 145 3.46 5.89 8.80
CA THR A 145 3.68 6.14 10.22
C THR A 145 3.03 7.42 10.72
N GLY A 146 2.74 8.36 9.81
CA GLY A 146 1.96 9.57 10.08
C GLY A 146 0.51 9.29 10.45
N LYS A 147 -0.12 10.25 11.13
CA LYS A 147 -1.48 10.09 11.64
C LYS A 147 -2.47 10.02 10.48
N GLY A 148 -3.30 8.96 10.43
CA GLY A 148 -4.29 8.76 9.36
C GLY A 148 -3.72 8.26 8.03
N ALA A 149 -2.39 8.13 7.91
CA ALA A 149 -1.69 7.73 6.69
C ALA A 149 -2.09 6.33 6.18
N GLU A 150 -2.42 5.40 7.09
CA GLU A 150 -2.81 4.04 6.73
C GLU A 150 -4.06 4.02 5.81
N VAL A 151 -5.03 4.90 6.05
CA VAL A 151 -6.27 4.94 5.25
C VAL A 151 -5.97 5.40 3.82
N LEU A 152 -5.11 6.42 3.68
CA LEU A 152 -4.65 6.89 2.38
C LEU A 152 -3.87 5.80 1.64
N ALA A 153 -2.93 5.12 2.31
CA ALA A 153 -2.17 4.02 1.72
C ALA A 153 -3.07 2.87 1.22
N ARG A 154 -4.11 2.51 1.98
CA ARG A 154 -5.11 1.52 1.56
C ARG A 154 -5.95 2.02 0.38
N ALA A 155 -6.31 3.29 0.34
CA ALA A 155 -7.04 3.89 -0.78
C ALA A 155 -6.21 3.87 -2.06
N TRP A 156 -4.92 4.21 -1.97
CA TRP A 156 -3.97 4.08 -3.06
C TRP A 156 -3.86 2.63 -3.55
N CYS A 157 -3.75 1.66 -2.63
CA CYS A 157 -3.75 0.23 -2.98
C CYS A 157 -5.01 -0.17 -3.77
N SER A 158 -6.18 0.31 -3.35
CA SER A 158 -7.45 0.04 -4.04
C SER A 158 -7.52 0.71 -5.43
N GLU A 159 -6.99 1.91 -5.59
CA GLU A 159 -6.90 2.57 -6.90
C GLU A 159 -5.94 1.83 -7.84
N ARG A 160 -4.83 1.33 -7.32
CA ARG A 160 -3.76 0.68 -8.10
C ARG A 160 -3.89 -0.83 -8.26
N GLY A 161 -4.86 -1.48 -7.60
CA GLY A 161 -5.03 -2.93 -7.67
C GLY A 161 -3.98 -3.72 -6.88
N ARG A 162 -3.54 -3.22 -5.73
CA ARG A 162 -2.44 -3.80 -4.94
C ARG A 162 -2.90 -4.40 -3.63
N ASN A 163 -2.59 -5.68 -3.43
CA ASN A 163 -2.66 -6.30 -2.11
C ASN A 163 -1.47 -5.84 -1.26
N ALA A 164 -1.59 -5.83 0.06
CA ALA A 164 -0.49 -5.39 0.90
C ALA A 164 -0.39 -6.12 2.25
N ILE A 165 0.85 -6.24 2.74
CA ILE A 165 1.12 -6.52 4.14
C ILE A 165 0.95 -5.21 4.92
N ILE A 166 0.30 -5.27 6.07
CA ILE A 166 0.22 -4.16 7.02
C ILE A 166 0.99 -4.54 8.26
N ARG A 167 2.10 -3.85 8.52
CA ARG A 167 2.83 -3.99 9.78
C ARG A 167 2.29 -2.95 10.76
N ARG A 168 1.67 -3.41 11.85
CA ARG A 168 1.20 -2.59 12.98
C ARG A 168 2.24 -2.51 14.12
N PRO A 169 2.10 -1.56 15.06
CA PRO A 169 2.80 -1.59 16.34
C PRO A 169 2.69 -2.96 17.03
N GLY A 170 3.80 -3.43 17.59
CA GLY A 170 3.89 -4.77 18.18
C GLY A 170 3.96 -5.92 17.16
N GLY A 171 3.81 -5.65 15.86
CA GLY A 171 3.95 -6.63 14.80
C GLY A 171 5.40 -7.08 14.55
N PRO A 172 5.68 -7.77 13.43
CA PRO A 172 7.02 -8.27 13.15
C PRO A 172 8.03 -7.14 12.95
N CYS A 173 9.31 -7.48 13.12
CA CYS A 173 10.41 -6.58 12.77
C CYS A 173 10.44 -6.28 11.26
N PHE A 174 11.17 -5.23 10.88
CA PHE A 174 11.21 -4.75 9.51
C PHE A 174 11.61 -5.82 8.48
N VAL A 175 12.64 -6.61 8.79
CA VAL A 175 13.11 -7.71 7.95
C VAL A 175 12.02 -8.74 7.69
N CYS A 176 11.28 -9.14 8.73
CA CYS A 176 10.20 -10.11 8.61
C CYS A 176 9.01 -9.54 7.84
N ALA A 177 8.68 -8.26 8.04
CA ALA A 177 7.60 -7.60 7.31
C ALA A 177 7.90 -7.50 5.80
N VAL A 178 9.12 -7.08 5.44
CA VAL A 178 9.56 -7.02 4.03
C VAL A 178 9.58 -8.42 3.42
N ARG A 179 10.11 -9.43 4.13
CA ARG A 179 10.11 -10.81 3.63
C ARG A 179 8.71 -11.40 3.47
N ALA A 180 7.78 -11.07 4.36
CA ALA A 180 6.38 -11.49 4.25
C ALA A 180 5.70 -10.88 3.01
N ALA A 181 6.02 -9.63 2.66
CA ALA A 181 5.50 -8.98 1.46
C ALA A 181 6.17 -9.46 0.17
N GLY A 182 7.45 -9.85 0.25
CA GLY A 182 8.23 -10.29 -0.91
C GLY A 182 7.79 -11.63 -1.51
N LYS A 183 8.35 -11.95 -2.68
CA LYS A 183 8.05 -13.18 -3.46
C LYS A 183 8.21 -14.49 -2.68
N ARG A 184 9.13 -14.54 -1.71
CA ARG A 184 9.38 -15.73 -0.88
C ARG A 184 8.41 -15.85 0.31
N GLY A 185 7.59 -14.84 0.55
CA GLY A 185 6.53 -14.83 1.55
C GLY A 185 5.16 -15.00 0.89
N LEU A 186 4.27 -14.03 1.11
CA LEU A 186 2.94 -13.99 0.50
C LEU A 186 2.93 -13.38 -0.91
N GLY A 187 4.06 -12.82 -1.37
CA GLY A 187 4.19 -12.30 -2.74
C GLY A 187 3.28 -11.12 -3.07
N LEU A 188 2.80 -10.38 -2.06
CA LEU A 188 1.89 -9.25 -2.28
C LEU A 188 2.60 -8.02 -2.88
N GLY A 189 3.93 -7.92 -2.73
CA GLY A 189 4.76 -6.89 -3.35
C GLY A 189 4.67 -5.50 -2.70
N THR A 190 3.74 -5.28 -1.78
CA THR A 190 3.59 -4.01 -1.04
C THR A 190 3.54 -4.25 0.47
N LEU A 191 4.27 -3.42 1.21
CA LEU A 191 4.28 -3.35 2.67
C LEU A 191 3.84 -1.94 3.10
N ILE A 192 2.74 -1.84 3.83
CA ILE A 192 2.32 -0.62 4.53
C ILE A 192 2.90 -0.68 5.94
N TRP A 193 3.82 0.22 6.25
CA TRP A 193 4.47 0.33 7.55
C TRP A 193 3.75 1.36 8.43
N VAL A 194 3.03 0.88 9.45
CA VAL A 194 2.26 1.72 10.38
C VAL A 194 3.05 1.95 11.66
N GLY A 195 3.02 3.20 12.12
CA GLY A 195 3.68 3.73 13.32
C GLY A 195 3.05 3.26 14.61
#